data_AF-A0ABD3SEW7-F1
#
_entry.id   AF-A0ABD3SEW7-F1
#
_cell.length_a   1.000
_cell.length_b   1.000
_cell.length_c   1.000
_cell.angle_alpha   90.00
_cell.angle_beta   90.00
_cell.angle_gamma   90.00
#
_symmetry.space_group_name_H-M   'P 1'
#
loop_
_entity.id
_entity.type
_entity.pdbx_description
1 polymer ?
#
loop_
_entity_poly.entity_id
_entity_poly.type
_entity_poly.pdbx_seq_one_letter_code
_entity_poly.pdbx_strand_id
1 'polypeptide(L)'
;MSSTTTTDHLNPSAMTAKLEAKIAEPSSPNVEAESVDAPKSSSSSALKSFISGGVGGACAVLVGHPLDLVKVRMQTGNAGGGSVSGMLSDTLRKEGVRGLYRGVSAPLTAVSPMFAVSFFSYDMGQRMVKSYGQWGMTEDEREGVPYTLSMAEICVAGALSAIPTTGIMAPSERIKCLLQVQANEVERGGKAKYSGMMDCARQLLREGGMSSVYKGTVATLARDIPGTVAYFGMYEWSKREIMKIQGIDPNKGQLSLPAVVTAGGLAGMACWTVGIPFDVIKSRYQTAPEGKYNGIFDVYKALIKEEGYAGLFRGLRPALMRAFPANAACFLGVELSKKTLGFMD
;
A
#
# COMPACT_ATOMS: atom_id res chain seq x y z
N MET A 1 -41.38 45.84 -60.27
CA MET A 1 -40.00 45.78 -60.81
C MET A 1 -39.08 46.47 -59.81
N SER A 2 -37.89 45.91 -59.63
CA SER A 2 -36.80 46.30 -58.72
C SER A 2 -36.94 45.88 -57.26
N SER A 3 -36.55 44.61 -57.03
CA SER A 3 -35.92 44.14 -55.79
C SER A 3 -34.48 44.66 -55.75
N THR A 4 -34.15 45.47 -54.76
CA THR A 4 -32.76 45.90 -54.52
C THR A 4 -32.14 44.97 -53.49
N THR A 5 -31.26 44.11 -53.99
CA THR A 5 -30.37 43.22 -53.25
C THR A 5 -29.34 44.07 -52.49
N THR A 6 -29.46 44.16 -51.16
CA THR A 6 -28.35 44.60 -50.32
C THR A 6 -27.51 43.37 -49.99
N THR A 7 -26.35 43.30 -50.62
CA THR A 7 -25.27 42.38 -50.29
C THR A 7 -24.72 42.72 -48.91
N ASP A 8 -25.16 41.99 -47.88
CA ASP A 8 -24.46 41.95 -46.60
C ASP A 8 -23.11 41.26 -46.83
N HIS A 9 -22.04 42.04 -46.69
CA HIS A 9 -20.68 41.53 -46.56
C HIS A 9 -20.60 40.67 -45.29
N LEU A 10 -20.78 39.37 -45.46
CA LEU A 10 -20.45 38.36 -44.46
C LEU A 10 -18.95 38.45 -44.15
N ASN A 11 -18.63 39.04 -43.00
CA ASN A 11 -17.30 39.05 -42.42
C ASN A 11 -16.83 37.59 -42.20
N PRO A 12 -15.75 37.12 -42.86
CA PRO A 12 -15.24 35.75 -42.72
C PRO A 12 -14.88 35.38 -41.27
N SER A 13 -14.62 36.37 -40.43
CA SER A 13 -14.24 36.22 -39.02
C SER A 13 -15.42 35.80 -38.12
N ALA A 14 -16.67 36.05 -38.53
CA ALA A 14 -17.86 35.66 -37.76
C ALA A 14 -18.31 34.21 -38.01
N MET A 15 -17.88 33.62 -39.13
CA MET A 15 -18.20 32.24 -39.50
C MET A 15 -17.15 31.25 -38.98
N THR A 16 -15.89 31.67 -38.84
CA THR A 16 -14.83 30.94 -38.12
C THR A 16 -15.12 30.86 -36.61
N ALA A 17 -15.59 31.97 -36.01
CA ALA A 17 -15.98 31.99 -34.59
C ALA A 17 -17.17 31.07 -34.24
N LYS A 18 -18.04 30.74 -35.20
CA LYS A 18 -19.19 29.83 -34.98
C LYS A 18 -18.89 28.36 -35.30
N LEU A 19 -17.81 28.06 -36.01
CA LEU A 19 -17.34 26.68 -36.23
C LEU A 19 -16.38 26.20 -35.13
N GLU A 20 -15.58 27.11 -34.54
CA GLU A 20 -14.70 26.80 -33.41
C GLU A 20 -15.47 26.58 -32.09
N ALA A 21 -16.69 27.09 -31.98
CA ALA A 21 -17.53 26.93 -30.78
C ALA A 21 -18.31 25.60 -30.70
N LYS A 22 -18.12 24.65 -31.64
CA LYS A 22 -18.91 23.41 -31.68
C LYS A 22 -18.12 22.10 -31.80
N ILE A 23 -16.80 22.16 -31.67
CA ILE A 23 -15.98 20.98 -31.36
C ILE A 23 -15.79 20.97 -29.85
N ALA A 24 -16.84 20.55 -29.15
CA ALA A 24 -16.82 20.33 -27.72
C ALA A 24 -15.82 19.21 -27.41
N GLU A 25 -14.74 19.59 -26.76
CA GLU A 25 -13.77 18.71 -26.12
C GLU A 25 -14.49 17.68 -25.24
N PRO A 26 -14.11 16.38 -25.26
CA PRO A 26 -14.52 15.47 -24.22
C PRO A 26 -13.80 15.89 -22.94
N SER A 27 -14.55 16.52 -22.03
CA SER A 27 -14.12 16.93 -20.69
C SER A 27 -13.50 15.74 -19.96
N SER A 28 -12.17 15.67 -20.00
CA SER A 28 -11.36 14.74 -19.22
C SER A 28 -11.42 15.21 -17.76
N PRO A 29 -11.70 14.34 -16.78
CA PRO A 29 -11.71 14.75 -15.39
C PRO A 29 -10.27 15.13 -15.01
N ASN A 30 -10.03 16.43 -14.79
CA ASN A 30 -8.80 16.94 -14.19
C ASN A 30 -8.68 16.34 -12.79
N VAL A 31 -7.75 15.39 -12.63
CA VAL A 31 -7.38 14.84 -11.34
C VAL A 31 -6.14 15.59 -10.92
N GLU A 32 -6.31 16.55 -10.01
CA GLU A 32 -5.21 17.25 -9.38
C GLU A 32 -4.36 16.24 -8.60
N ALA A 33 -3.20 15.89 -9.16
CA ALA A 33 -2.12 15.31 -8.38
C ALA A 33 -1.52 16.44 -7.53
N GLU A 34 -2.15 16.71 -6.39
CA GLU A 34 -1.62 17.64 -5.39
C GLU A 34 -0.22 17.18 -4.97
N SER A 35 0.75 18.07 -5.18
CA SER A 35 1.93 18.19 -4.33
C SER A 35 1.47 18.17 -2.88
N VAL A 36 2.20 17.48 -2.00
CA VAL A 36 1.96 17.54 -0.55
C VAL A 36 2.40 18.92 -0.04
N ASP A 37 1.64 19.94 -0.42
CA ASP A 37 1.54 21.18 0.32
C ASP A 37 0.63 20.88 1.50
N ALA A 38 1.15 21.03 2.71
CA ALA A 38 0.37 20.86 3.92
C ALA A 38 -0.79 21.87 3.88
N PRO A 39 -2.06 21.44 3.74
CA PRO A 39 -3.14 22.39 3.75
C PRO A 39 -3.40 22.75 5.20
N LYS A 40 -3.62 24.04 5.46
CA LYS A 40 -4.32 24.53 6.66
C LYS A 40 -5.71 23.86 6.66
N SER A 41 -5.85 22.67 7.24
CA SER A 41 -7.02 21.83 7.01
C SER A 41 -8.21 22.29 7.87
N SER A 42 -9.26 22.77 7.22
CA SER A 42 -10.62 22.66 7.76
C SER A 42 -10.91 21.18 8.04
N SER A 43 -11.49 20.85 9.20
CA SER A 43 -11.79 19.47 9.63
C SER A 43 -12.53 18.62 8.58
N SER A 44 -13.23 19.25 7.63
CA SER A 44 -13.90 18.59 6.50
C SER A 44 -12.91 17.94 5.51
N SER A 45 -11.79 18.58 5.20
CA SER A 45 -10.78 18.05 4.24
C SER A 45 -10.04 16.83 4.79
N ALA A 46 -9.70 16.86 6.09
CA ALA A 46 -9.08 15.73 6.76
C ALA A 46 -10.03 14.51 6.82
N LEU A 47 -11.32 14.75 7.09
CA LEU A 47 -12.33 13.69 7.11
C LEU A 47 -12.53 13.05 5.73
N LYS A 48 -12.58 13.84 4.66
CA LYS A 48 -12.68 13.32 3.28
C LYS A 48 -11.47 12.49 2.89
N SER A 49 -10.27 12.95 3.26
CA SER A 49 -9.02 12.20 3.04
C SER A 49 -9.00 10.88 3.81
N PHE A 50 -9.49 10.88 5.05
CA PHE A 50 -9.62 9.67 5.86
C PHE A 50 -10.60 8.66 5.25
N ILE A 51 -11.80 9.11 4.85
CA ILE A 51 -12.83 8.25 4.26
C ILE A 51 -12.33 7.67 2.93
N SER A 52 -11.79 8.51 2.05
CA SER A 52 -11.26 8.05 0.76
C SER A 52 -10.10 7.07 0.91
N GLY A 53 -9.20 7.30 1.88
CA GLY A 53 -8.15 6.35 2.25
C GLY A 53 -8.71 5.02 2.76
N GLY A 54 -9.76 5.05 3.59
CA GLY A 54 -10.44 3.84 4.08
C GLY A 54 -11.09 3.02 2.97
N VAL A 55 -11.77 3.69 2.02
CA VAL A 55 -12.37 3.04 0.84
C VAL A 55 -11.29 2.42 -0.05
N GLY A 56 -10.21 3.16 -0.32
CA GLY A 56 -9.04 2.62 -1.05
C GLY A 56 -8.46 1.38 -0.38
N GLY A 57 -8.26 1.43 0.94
CA GLY A 57 -7.79 0.28 1.72
C GLY A 57 -8.72 -0.93 1.61
N ALA A 58 -10.04 -0.72 1.69
CA ALA A 58 -11.02 -1.80 1.52
C ALA A 58 -10.95 -2.42 0.11
N CYS A 59 -10.86 -1.60 -0.95
CA CYS A 59 -10.68 -2.08 -2.32
C CYS A 59 -9.40 -2.91 -2.48
N ALA A 60 -8.29 -2.45 -1.88
CA ALA A 60 -7.01 -3.16 -1.88
C ALA A 60 -7.13 -4.56 -1.23
N VAL A 61 -7.80 -4.63 -0.08
CA VAL A 61 -8.06 -5.90 0.62
C VAL A 61 -8.94 -6.80 -0.24
N LEU A 62 -10.05 -6.32 -0.78
CA LEU A 62 -10.98 -7.15 -1.54
C LEU A 62 -10.37 -7.72 -2.83
N VAL A 63 -9.57 -6.94 -3.55
CA VAL A 63 -8.92 -7.41 -4.79
C VAL A 63 -7.74 -8.31 -4.49
N GLY A 64 -6.99 -8.02 -3.43
CA GLY A 64 -5.79 -8.77 -3.12
C GLY A 64 -6.00 -10.04 -2.27
N HIS A 65 -7.11 -10.15 -1.54
CA HIS A 65 -7.35 -11.23 -0.57
C HIS A 65 -7.32 -12.65 -1.18
N PRO A 66 -7.83 -12.91 -2.41
CA PRO A 66 -7.69 -14.23 -3.03
C PRO A 66 -6.23 -14.69 -3.17
N LEU A 67 -5.31 -13.77 -3.47
CA LEU A 67 -3.88 -14.07 -3.58
C LEU A 67 -3.18 -14.12 -2.22
N ASP A 68 -3.66 -13.37 -1.22
CA ASP A 68 -3.19 -13.53 0.17
C ASP A 68 -3.52 -14.92 0.68
N LEU A 69 -4.73 -15.42 0.41
CA LEU A 69 -5.16 -16.74 0.81
C LEU A 69 -4.29 -17.83 0.17
N VAL A 70 -3.95 -17.69 -1.12
CA VAL A 70 -2.99 -18.59 -1.80
C VAL A 70 -1.59 -18.47 -1.20
N LYS A 71 -1.09 -17.26 -0.94
CA LYS A 71 0.23 -17.04 -0.31
C LYS A 71 0.30 -17.76 1.04
N VAL A 72 -0.71 -17.59 1.89
CA VAL A 72 -0.79 -18.25 3.19
C VAL A 72 -0.78 -19.77 3.01
N ARG A 73 -1.69 -20.34 2.21
CA ARG A 73 -1.76 -21.79 1.94
C ARG A 73 -0.46 -22.39 1.39
N MET A 74 0.26 -21.65 0.53
CA MET A 74 1.57 -22.06 0.03
C MET A 74 2.65 -22.01 1.13
N GLN A 75 2.65 -20.98 1.96
CA GLN A 75 3.62 -20.82 3.04
C GLN A 75 3.39 -21.80 4.19
N THR A 76 2.17 -22.30 4.34
CA THR A 76 1.76 -23.13 5.47
C THR A 76 1.66 -24.62 5.12
N GLY A 77 2.09 -25.01 3.92
CA GLY A 77 2.33 -26.41 3.56
C GLY A 77 1.09 -27.20 3.13
N ASN A 78 -0.03 -26.53 2.83
CA ASN A 78 -1.23 -27.17 2.26
C ASN A 78 -1.12 -27.36 0.73
N ALA A 79 0.03 -26.97 0.15
CA ALA A 79 0.34 -27.20 -1.25
C ALA A 79 0.89 -28.63 -1.43
N GLY A 80 0.10 -29.51 -2.03
CA GLY A 80 0.62 -30.69 -2.73
C GLY A 80 1.43 -30.29 -3.97
N GLY A 81 2.48 -29.48 -3.82
CA GLY A 81 3.37 -29.02 -4.90
C GLY A 81 2.71 -28.14 -5.98
N GLY A 82 1.44 -27.76 -5.84
CA GLY A 82 0.67 -27.08 -6.89
C GLY A 82 1.09 -25.63 -7.16
N SER A 83 0.99 -25.23 -8.44
CA SER A 83 1.12 -23.84 -8.90
C SER A 83 0.12 -22.90 -8.21
N VAL A 84 0.43 -21.60 -8.13
CA VAL A 84 -0.47 -20.50 -7.67
C VAL A 84 -1.84 -20.61 -8.36
N SER A 85 -1.85 -20.87 -9.67
CA SER A 85 -3.09 -21.04 -10.46
C SER A 85 -3.87 -22.29 -10.11
N GLY A 86 -3.16 -23.40 -9.81
CA GLY A 86 -3.77 -24.65 -9.38
C GLY A 86 -4.47 -24.49 -8.04
N MET A 87 -3.83 -23.83 -7.08
CA MET A 87 -4.42 -23.58 -5.77
C MET A 87 -5.63 -22.65 -5.82
N LEU A 88 -5.58 -21.61 -6.66
CA LEU A 88 -6.73 -20.73 -6.88
C LEU A 88 -7.89 -21.50 -7.51
N SER A 89 -7.61 -22.34 -8.51
CA SER A 89 -8.59 -23.21 -9.16
C SER A 89 -9.20 -24.23 -8.20
N ASP A 90 -8.38 -24.88 -7.38
CA ASP A 90 -8.83 -25.86 -6.39
C ASP A 90 -9.73 -25.23 -5.33
N THR A 91 -9.35 -24.03 -4.85
CA THR A 91 -10.17 -23.27 -3.90
C THR A 91 -11.50 -22.90 -4.52
N LEU A 92 -11.51 -22.42 -5.76
CA LEU A 92 -12.73 -22.05 -6.46
C LEU A 92 -13.63 -23.27 -6.74
N ARG A 93 -13.05 -24.43 -7.07
CA ARG A 93 -13.79 -25.68 -7.32
C ARG A 93 -14.36 -26.30 -6.05
N LYS A 94 -13.61 -26.27 -4.93
CA LYS A 94 -14.01 -26.93 -3.67
C LYS A 94 -14.88 -26.05 -2.77
N GLU A 95 -14.57 -24.76 -2.69
CA GLU A 95 -15.17 -23.83 -1.72
C GLU A 95 -15.97 -22.69 -2.40
N GLY A 96 -15.92 -22.60 -3.72
CA GLY A 96 -16.56 -21.54 -4.49
C GLY A 96 -15.95 -20.15 -4.25
N VAL A 97 -16.62 -19.13 -4.79
CA VAL A 97 -16.19 -17.73 -4.66
C VAL A 97 -16.16 -17.28 -3.19
N ARG A 98 -17.09 -17.78 -2.36
CA ARG A 98 -17.09 -17.48 -0.91
C ARG A 98 -15.86 -18.01 -0.19
N GLY A 99 -15.30 -19.14 -0.64
CA GLY A 99 -14.04 -19.69 -0.11
C GLY A 99 -12.85 -18.75 -0.32
N LEU A 100 -12.77 -18.09 -1.48
CA LEU A 100 -11.71 -17.12 -1.79
C LEU A 100 -11.68 -15.94 -0.81
N TYR A 101 -12.81 -15.60 -0.20
CA TYR A 101 -12.98 -14.49 0.74
C TYR A 101 -13.06 -14.93 2.20
N ARG A 102 -12.75 -16.20 2.49
CA ARG A 102 -12.74 -16.69 3.87
C ARG A 102 -11.70 -15.93 4.69
N GLY A 103 -12.14 -15.39 5.83
CA GLY A 103 -11.28 -14.63 6.75
C GLY A 103 -11.02 -13.17 6.34
N VAL A 104 -11.70 -12.64 5.30
CA VAL A 104 -11.51 -11.25 4.83
C VAL A 104 -11.98 -10.18 5.83
N SER A 105 -12.84 -10.54 6.78
CA SER A 105 -13.38 -9.60 7.77
C SER A 105 -12.29 -9.00 8.67
N ALA A 106 -11.32 -9.80 9.09
CA ALA A 106 -10.22 -9.35 9.95
C ALA A 106 -9.27 -8.33 9.29
N PRO A 107 -8.81 -8.51 8.03
CA PRO A 107 -8.07 -7.46 7.35
C PRO A 107 -8.95 -6.24 7.02
N LEU A 108 -10.24 -6.40 6.69
CA LEU A 108 -11.13 -5.25 6.42
C LEU A 108 -11.34 -4.36 7.65
N THR A 109 -11.61 -4.93 8.82
CA THR A 109 -11.80 -4.13 10.05
C THR A 109 -10.50 -3.48 10.52
N ALA A 110 -9.36 -4.11 10.24
CA ALA A 110 -8.05 -3.58 10.60
C ALA A 110 -7.54 -2.50 9.63
N VAL A 111 -8.13 -2.36 8.44
CA VAL A 111 -7.57 -1.52 7.37
C VAL A 111 -7.58 -0.04 7.73
N SER A 112 -8.74 0.47 8.17
CA SER A 112 -8.89 1.91 8.45
C SER A 112 -8.05 2.38 9.63
N PRO A 113 -8.02 1.69 10.79
CA PRO A 113 -7.13 2.06 11.90
C PRO A 113 -5.64 1.98 11.51
N MET A 114 -5.25 0.98 10.72
CA MET A 114 -3.87 0.80 10.28
C MET A 114 -3.42 1.95 9.38
N PHE A 115 -4.24 2.34 8.39
CA PHE A 115 -3.94 3.48 7.53
C PHE A 115 -3.94 4.80 8.29
N ALA A 116 -4.87 5.00 9.23
CA ALA A 116 -4.93 6.19 10.07
C ALA A 116 -3.60 6.42 10.82
N VAL A 117 -3.10 5.37 11.48
CA VAL A 117 -1.83 5.39 12.19
C VAL A 117 -0.66 5.59 11.23
N SER A 118 -0.69 4.95 10.06
CA SER A 118 0.37 5.06 9.05
C SER A 118 0.50 6.50 8.53
N PHE A 119 -0.62 7.16 8.21
CA PHE A 119 -0.63 8.56 7.78
C PHE A 119 -0.19 9.51 8.89
N PHE A 120 -0.68 9.32 10.12
CA PHE A 120 -0.23 10.11 11.27
C PHE A 120 1.28 9.97 11.48
N SER A 121 1.79 8.73 11.41
CA SER A 121 3.21 8.45 11.58
C SER A 121 4.05 9.03 10.45
N TYR A 122 3.53 9.03 9.23
CA TYR A 122 4.19 9.62 8.07
C TYR A 122 4.27 11.15 8.17
N ASP A 123 3.17 11.83 8.54
CA ASP A 123 3.16 13.27 8.81
C ASP A 123 4.16 13.64 9.91
N MET A 124 4.17 12.87 11.01
CA MET A 124 5.16 13.05 12.07
C MET A 124 6.60 12.85 11.56
N GLY A 125 6.85 11.81 10.76
CA GLY A 125 8.15 11.56 10.14
C GLY A 125 8.61 12.69 9.22
N GLN A 126 7.71 13.22 8.39
CA GLN A 126 7.99 14.38 7.53
C GLN A 126 8.32 15.62 8.36
N ARG A 127 7.59 15.89 9.45
CA ARG A 127 7.87 17.01 10.35
C ARG A 127 9.25 16.88 11.01
N MET A 128 9.63 15.68 11.45
CA MET A 128 10.94 15.43 12.04
C MET A 128 12.07 15.62 11.03
N VAL A 129 11.89 15.18 9.78
CA VAL A 129 12.91 15.36 8.74
C VAL A 129 13.00 16.82 8.30
N LYS A 130 11.88 17.53 8.15
CA LYS A 130 11.88 18.97 7.86
C LYS A 130 12.53 19.78 8.98
N SER A 131 12.22 19.49 10.24
CA SER A 131 12.83 20.22 11.37
C SER A 131 14.34 19.97 11.50
N TYR A 132 14.81 18.79 11.11
CA TYR A 132 16.23 18.46 11.06
C TYR A 132 16.94 19.04 9.82
N GLY A 133 16.28 19.04 8.65
CA GLY A 133 16.82 19.65 7.41
C GLY A 133 16.88 21.18 7.48
N GLN A 134 15.98 21.80 8.24
CA GLN A 134 15.95 23.25 8.53
C GLN A 134 16.69 23.61 9.84
N TRP A 135 17.45 22.66 10.41
CA TRP A 135 18.22 22.88 11.63
C TRP A 135 19.35 23.88 11.36
N GLY A 136 19.23 25.09 11.90
CA GLY A 136 20.17 26.19 11.68
C GLY A 136 19.71 27.32 10.75
N MET A 137 18.51 27.23 10.15
CA MET A 137 17.91 28.31 9.36
C MET A 137 17.06 29.28 10.21
N THR A 138 17.12 30.58 9.92
CA THR A 138 16.27 31.62 10.54
C THR A 138 14.84 31.59 10.00
N GLU A 139 13.87 32.20 10.71
CA GLU A 139 12.44 32.23 10.30
C GLU A 139 12.24 32.88 8.93
N ASP A 140 13.01 33.92 8.59
CA ASP A 140 12.96 34.60 7.29
C ASP A 140 13.45 33.73 6.12
N GLU A 141 14.39 32.81 6.35
CA GLU A 141 14.87 31.86 5.34
C GLU A 141 13.85 30.74 5.06
N ARG A 142 12.94 30.48 6.01
CA ARG A 142 11.89 29.45 5.92
C ARG A 142 10.66 29.92 5.13
N GLU A 143 10.36 31.22 5.10
CA GLU A 143 9.20 31.77 4.39
C GLU A 143 9.45 31.96 2.87
N GLY A 144 10.71 32.04 2.43
CA GLY A 144 11.07 32.36 1.04
C GLY A 144 11.16 31.19 0.06
N VAL A 145 11.18 29.94 0.53
CA VAL A 145 11.39 28.75 -0.33
C VAL A 145 10.40 27.64 0.05
N PRO A 146 9.49 27.20 -0.84
CA PRO A 146 8.68 26.01 -0.58
C PRO A 146 9.61 24.80 -0.45
N TYR A 147 9.83 24.35 0.80
CA TYR A 147 10.73 23.25 1.11
C TYR A 147 10.13 21.93 0.60
N THR A 148 10.55 21.53 -0.59
CA THR A 148 10.23 20.22 -1.17
C THR A 148 11.24 19.21 -0.64
N LEU A 149 10.77 18.17 0.07
CA LEU A 149 11.65 17.13 0.60
C LEU A 149 12.37 16.42 -0.56
N SER A 150 13.68 16.25 -0.44
CA SER A 150 14.46 15.42 -1.36
C SER A 150 14.06 13.95 -1.27
N MET A 151 14.42 13.16 -2.28
CA MET A 151 14.18 11.70 -2.29
C MET A 151 14.72 10.98 -1.05
N ALA A 152 15.91 11.36 -0.59
CA ALA A 152 16.53 10.79 0.59
C ALA A 152 15.73 11.13 1.85
N GLU A 153 15.26 12.37 1.96
CA GLU A 153 14.46 12.84 3.08
C GLU A 153 13.06 12.20 3.13
N ILE A 154 12.42 11.98 1.97
CA ILE A 154 11.17 11.22 1.89
C ILE A 154 11.39 9.77 2.34
N CYS A 155 12.49 9.15 1.93
CA CYS A 155 12.82 7.79 2.35
C CYS A 155 13.13 7.71 3.85
N VAL A 156 13.85 8.69 4.41
CA VAL A 156 14.14 8.78 5.85
C VAL A 156 12.86 9.04 6.65
N ALA A 157 11.99 9.95 6.19
CA ALA A 157 10.69 10.20 6.81
C ALA A 157 9.82 8.93 6.81
N GLY A 158 9.81 8.20 5.69
CA GLY A 158 9.16 6.90 5.57
C GLY A 158 9.74 5.87 6.56
N ALA A 159 11.06 5.74 6.65
CA ALA A 159 11.72 4.82 7.59
C ALA A 159 11.43 5.17 9.07
N LEU A 160 11.45 6.46 9.42
CA LEU A 160 11.10 6.92 10.77
C LEU A 160 9.62 6.70 11.10
N SER A 161 8.73 6.89 10.12
CA SER A 161 7.29 6.64 10.29
C SER A 161 6.96 5.16 10.55
N ALA A 162 7.83 4.24 10.12
CA ALA A 162 7.64 2.81 10.34
C ALA A 162 7.72 2.42 11.82
N ILE A 163 8.43 3.17 12.66
CA ILE A 163 8.63 2.85 14.08
C ILE A 163 7.32 2.89 14.89
N PRO A 164 6.61 4.03 14.99
CA PRO A 164 5.33 4.10 15.70
C PRO A 164 4.25 3.23 15.04
N THR A 165 4.24 3.16 13.70
CA THR A 165 3.33 2.28 12.95
C THR A 165 3.53 0.81 13.34
N THR A 166 4.78 0.37 13.45
CA THR A 166 5.12 -1.00 13.88
C THR A 166 4.69 -1.26 15.32
N GLY A 167 4.73 -0.26 16.20
CA GLY A 167 4.25 -0.41 17.59
C GLY A 167 2.80 -0.89 17.65
N ILE A 168 1.92 -0.37 16.79
CA ILE A 168 0.51 -0.77 16.75
C ILE A 168 0.29 -2.01 15.88
N MET A 169 1.04 -2.12 14.78
CA MET A 169 0.87 -3.18 13.80
C MET A 169 1.44 -4.52 14.27
N ALA A 170 2.58 -4.53 14.97
CA ALA A 170 3.29 -5.77 15.32
C ALA A 170 2.45 -6.75 16.16
N PRO A 171 1.70 -6.33 17.21
CA PRO A 171 0.77 -7.22 17.92
C PRO A 171 -0.26 -7.87 16.99
N SER A 172 -0.85 -7.06 16.12
CA SER A 172 -1.90 -7.49 15.19
C SER A 172 -1.38 -8.47 14.15
N GLU A 173 -0.19 -8.20 13.61
CA GLU A 173 0.49 -9.09 12.66
C GLU A 173 0.85 -10.43 13.30
N ARG A 174 1.41 -10.40 14.52
CA ARG A 174 1.78 -11.63 15.21
C ARG A 174 0.57 -12.52 15.48
N ILE A 175 -0.52 -11.95 16.01
CA ILE A 175 -1.77 -12.69 16.25
C ILE A 175 -2.30 -13.28 14.95
N LYS A 176 -2.29 -12.51 13.85
CA LYS A 176 -2.70 -12.99 12.53
C LYS A 176 -1.82 -14.15 12.05
N CYS A 177 -0.50 -14.05 12.15
CA CYS A 177 0.41 -15.13 11.75
C CYS A 177 0.19 -16.41 12.57
N LEU A 178 0.01 -16.32 13.89
CA LEU A 178 -0.23 -17.49 14.74
C LEU A 178 -1.54 -18.18 14.42
N LEU A 179 -2.63 -17.41 14.22
CA LEU A 179 -3.92 -17.98 13.82
C LEU A 179 -3.87 -18.60 12.42
N GLN A 180 -3.11 -18.00 11.50
CA GLN A 180 -2.89 -18.59 10.18
C GLN A 180 -2.14 -19.92 10.31
N VAL A 181 -1.07 -20.00 11.10
CA VAL A 181 -0.36 -21.28 11.32
C VAL A 181 -1.27 -22.32 11.97
N GLN A 182 -2.03 -21.96 13.00
CA GLN A 182 -2.99 -22.86 13.61
C GLN A 182 -4.04 -23.36 12.62
N ALA A 183 -4.58 -22.49 11.76
CA ALA A 183 -5.57 -22.91 10.77
C ALA A 183 -5.04 -24.08 9.92
N ASN A 184 -3.73 -24.08 9.64
CA ASN A 184 -3.08 -25.16 8.92
C ASN A 184 -2.82 -26.40 9.77
N GLU A 185 -2.49 -26.25 11.05
CA GLU A 185 -2.43 -27.41 11.96
C GLU A 185 -3.79 -28.09 12.07
N VAL A 186 -4.87 -27.32 12.18
CA VAL A 186 -6.25 -27.82 12.25
C VAL A 186 -6.66 -28.51 10.95
N GLU A 187 -6.35 -27.93 9.78
CA GLU A 187 -6.59 -28.56 8.48
C GLU A 187 -5.84 -29.88 8.31
N ARG A 188 -4.68 -30.04 8.96
CA ARG A 188 -3.90 -31.30 9.01
C ARG A 188 -4.41 -32.30 10.05
N GLY A 189 -5.56 -32.05 10.67
CA GLY A 189 -6.15 -32.90 11.71
C GLY A 189 -5.66 -32.60 13.13
N GLY A 190 -4.91 -31.50 13.33
CA GLY A 190 -4.50 -31.00 14.63
C GLY A 190 -5.63 -30.32 15.40
N LYS A 191 -5.39 -30.02 16.68
CA LYS A 191 -6.33 -29.30 17.54
C LYS A 191 -6.08 -27.79 17.48
N ALA A 192 -7.14 -27.00 17.49
CA ALA A 192 -7.04 -25.55 17.59
C ALA A 192 -6.52 -25.15 18.99
N LYS A 193 -5.40 -24.42 19.07
CA LYS A 193 -4.85 -23.87 20.32
C LYS A 193 -5.60 -22.60 20.78
N TYR A 194 -6.04 -21.80 19.83
CA TYR A 194 -6.67 -20.50 19.98
C TYR A 194 -8.08 -20.55 19.39
N SER A 195 -9.07 -20.09 20.15
CA SER A 195 -10.45 -19.95 19.67
C SER A 195 -10.66 -18.72 18.77
N GLY A 196 -9.71 -17.78 18.75
CA GLY A 196 -9.74 -16.58 17.91
C GLY A 196 -8.67 -15.55 18.27
N MET A 197 -8.75 -14.35 17.69
CA MET A 197 -7.75 -13.27 17.88
C MET A 197 -7.63 -12.82 19.32
N MET A 198 -8.76 -12.62 20.01
CA MET A 198 -8.76 -12.14 21.39
C MET A 198 -8.26 -13.20 22.36
N ASP A 199 -8.56 -14.47 22.10
CA ASP A 199 -8.06 -15.59 22.89
C ASP A 199 -6.55 -15.78 22.65
N CYS A 200 -6.09 -15.70 21.41
CA CYS A 200 -4.66 -15.69 21.08
C CYS A 200 -3.91 -14.56 21.81
N ALA A 201 -4.44 -13.33 21.78
CA ALA A 201 -3.86 -12.20 22.51
C ALA A 201 -3.78 -12.45 24.02
N ARG A 202 -4.86 -12.96 24.64
CA ARG A 202 -4.89 -13.27 26.08
C ARG A 202 -3.92 -14.38 26.45
N GLN A 203 -3.83 -15.44 25.65
CA GLN A 203 -2.91 -16.54 25.90
C GLN A 203 -1.45 -16.07 25.78
N LEU A 204 -1.10 -15.28 24.76
CA LEU A 204 0.24 -14.71 24.63
C LEU A 204 0.63 -13.84 25.83
N LEU A 205 -0.29 -13.00 26.30
CA LEU A 205 -0.08 -12.18 27.50
C LEU A 205 0.12 -13.04 28.76
N ARG A 206 -0.55 -14.20 28.86
CA ARG A 206 -0.39 -15.13 29.98
C ARG A 206 0.91 -15.96 29.90
N GLU A 207 1.34 -16.34 28.69
CA GLU A 207 2.54 -17.16 28.47
C GLU A 207 3.83 -16.36 28.71
N GLY A 208 3.92 -15.13 28.18
CA GLY A 208 5.16 -14.35 28.24
C GLY A 208 4.97 -12.83 28.28
N GLY A 209 3.79 -12.37 28.70
CA GLY A 209 3.49 -10.95 28.87
C GLY A 209 3.61 -10.14 27.58
N MET A 210 3.96 -8.86 27.72
CA MET A 210 4.04 -7.94 26.58
C MET A 210 5.17 -8.31 25.60
N SER A 211 6.27 -8.90 26.11
CA SER A 211 7.35 -9.41 25.26
C SER A 211 6.85 -10.50 24.31
N SER A 212 5.95 -11.38 24.79
CA SER A 212 5.28 -12.38 23.94
C SER A 212 4.09 -11.83 23.13
N VAL A 213 3.83 -10.53 23.13
CA VAL A 213 2.98 -9.91 22.10
C VAL A 213 3.85 -9.27 21.01
N TYR A 214 4.98 -8.69 21.39
CA TYR A 214 5.88 -7.94 20.49
C TYR A 214 7.10 -8.73 19.96
N LYS A 215 7.23 -10.03 20.25
CA LYS A 215 8.29 -10.87 19.63
C LYS A 215 8.23 -10.76 18.11
N GLY A 216 9.37 -10.42 17.53
CA GLY A 216 9.51 -10.24 16.10
C GLY A 216 9.27 -8.81 15.60
N THR A 217 9.02 -7.83 16.48
CA THR A 217 8.97 -6.40 16.10
C THR A 217 10.23 -5.94 15.38
N VAL A 218 11.42 -6.37 15.82
CA VAL A 218 12.68 -6.08 15.11
C VAL A 218 12.68 -6.69 13.70
N ALA A 219 12.11 -7.87 13.53
CA ALA A 219 11.98 -8.51 12.22
C ALA A 219 10.97 -7.78 11.32
N THR A 220 9.91 -7.22 11.91
CA THR A 220 8.99 -6.32 11.21
C THR A 220 9.71 -5.07 10.74
N LEU A 221 10.45 -4.38 11.62
CA LEU A 221 11.21 -3.18 11.23
C LEU A 221 12.27 -3.46 10.15
N ALA A 222 12.97 -4.59 10.26
CA ALA A 222 13.96 -5.02 9.28
C ALA A 222 13.36 -5.32 7.90
N ARG A 223 12.05 -5.62 7.83
CA ARG A 223 11.30 -5.75 6.58
C ARG A 223 10.78 -4.39 6.09
N ASP A 224 10.19 -3.62 6.99
CA ASP A 224 9.42 -2.42 6.67
C ASP A 224 10.31 -1.28 6.20
N ILE A 225 11.48 -1.09 6.84
CA ILE A 225 12.40 -0.01 6.48
C ILE A 225 12.95 -0.21 5.05
N PRO A 226 13.60 -1.36 4.70
CA PRO A 226 14.09 -1.57 3.33
C PRO A 226 12.97 -1.59 2.30
N GLY A 227 11.81 -2.17 2.63
CA GLY A 227 10.64 -2.21 1.75
C GLY A 227 10.12 -0.80 1.43
N THR A 228 10.06 0.08 2.43
CA THR A 228 9.59 1.47 2.27
C THR A 228 10.57 2.29 1.42
N VAL A 229 11.88 2.13 1.63
CA VAL A 229 12.90 2.78 0.80
C VAL A 229 12.78 2.33 -0.65
N ALA A 230 12.64 1.02 -0.90
CA ALA A 230 12.46 0.48 -2.24
C ALA A 230 11.15 0.97 -2.89
N TYR A 231 10.07 1.05 -2.12
CA TYR A 231 8.77 1.57 -2.58
C TYR A 231 8.89 3.01 -3.07
N PHE A 232 9.36 3.93 -2.22
CA PHE A 232 9.44 5.35 -2.59
C PHE A 232 10.47 5.61 -3.69
N GLY A 233 11.63 4.96 -3.63
CA GLY A 233 12.65 5.06 -4.68
C GLY A 233 12.12 4.64 -6.05
N MET A 234 11.42 3.50 -6.12
CA MET A 234 10.84 3.02 -7.38
C MET A 234 9.64 3.86 -7.83
N TYR A 235 8.82 4.35 -6.90
CA TYR A 235 7.68 5.22 -7.21
C TYR A 235 8.13 6.51 -7.91
N GLU A 236 9.10 7.20 -7.32
CA GLU A 236 9.61 8.46 -7.90
C GLU A 236 10.43 8.23 -9.17
N TRP A 237 11.23 7.16 -9.24
CA TRP A 237 11.89 6.78 -10.48
C TRP A 237 10.87 6.54 -11.60
N SER A 238 9.82 5.76 -11.32
CA SER A 238 8.75 5.45 -12.29
C SER A 238 8.02 6.71 -12.73
N LYS A 239 7.68 7.60 -11.79
CA LYS A 239 7.05 8.89 -12.11
C LYS A 239 7.92 9.74 -13.03
N ARG A 240 9.22 9.88 -12.73
CA ARG A 240 10.16 10.66 -13.54
C ARG A 240 10.28 10.12 -14.96
N GLU A 241 10.38 8.80 -15.12
CA GLU A 241 10.44 8.18 -16.44
C GLU A 241 9.12 8.34 -17.22
N ILE A 242 7.97 8.17 -16.57
CA ILE A 242 6.67 8.39 -17.23
C ILE A 242 6.50 9.85 -17.66
N MET A 243 6.88 10.82 -16.81
CA MET A 243 6.84 12.24 -17.16
C MET A 243 7.75 12.59 -18.34
N LYS A 244 8.96 12.01 -18.39
CA LYS A 244 9.86 12.14 -19.55
C LYS A 244 9.24 11.60 -20.84
N ILE A 245 8.61 10.42 -20.78
CA ILE A 245 7.97 9.79 -21.93
C ILE A 245 6.78 10.63 -22.43
N GLN A 246 6.04 11.27 -21.52
CA GLN A 246 4.88 12.11 -21.84
C GLN A 246 5.25 13.57 -22.19
N GLY A 247 6.53 13.95 -22.08
CA GLY A 247 6.98 15.33 -22.31
C GLY A 247 6.47 16.34 -21.29
N ILE A 248 6.06 15.87 -20.10
CA ILE A 248 5.52 16.71 -19.02
C ILE A 248 6.67 17.16 -18.12
N ASP A 249 6.70 18.45 -17.78
CA ASP A 249 7.71 19.02 -16.88
C ASP A 249 7.63 18.36 -15.48
N PRO A 250 8.72 17.73 -14.99
CA PRO A 250 8.76 17.03 -13.70
C PRO A 250 8.34 17.85 -12.49
N ASN A 251 8.40 19.19 -12.58
CA ASN A 251 8.11 20.10 -11.48
C ASN A 251 6.71 20.75 -11.55
N LYS A 252 5.93 20.51 -12.61
CA LYS A 252 4.60 21.12 -12.82
C LYS A 252 3.53 20.15 -13.32
N GLY A 253 3.90 18.91 -13.61
CA GLY A 253 3.04 17.90 -14.21
C GLY A 253 2.13 17.19 -13.23
N GLN A 254 0.81 17.32 -13.40
CA GLN A 254 -0.14 16.39 -12.82
C GLN A 254 -0.06 15.07 -13.59
N LEU A 255 0.34 13.99 -12.92
CA LEU A 255 0.36 12.66 -13.53
C LEU A 255 -1.07 12.15 -13.72
N SER A 256 -1.34 11.57 -14.89
CA SER A 256 -2.62 10.90 -15.13
C SER A 256 -2.78 9.71 -14.17
N LEU A 257 -4.03 9.41 -13.80
CA LEU A 257 -4.34 8.25 -12.95
C LEU A 257 -3.66 6.94 -13.41
N PRO A 258 -3.65 6.57 -14.71
CA PRO A 258 -2.94 5.38 -15.17
C PRO A 258 -1.43 5.41 -14.88
N ALA A 259 -0.81 6.59 -14.95
CA ALA A 259 0.60 6.76 -14.63
C ALA A 259 0.86 6.59 -13.12
N VAL A 260 0.00 7.15 -12.27
CA VAL A 260 0.07 6.98 -10.81
C VAL A 260 -0.12 5.52 -10.42
N VAL A 261 -1.12 4.85 -11.00
CA VAL A 261 -1.39 3.42 -10.78
C VAL A 261 -0.20 2.56 -11.22
N THR A 262 0.38 2.85 -12.38
CA THR A 262 1.55 2.10 -12.89
C THR A 262 2.77 2.31 -11.99
N ALA A 263 3.06 3.55 -11.60
CA ALA A 263 4.15 3.87 -10.68
C ALA A 263 3.95 3.20 -9.31
N GLY A 264 2.73 3.23 -8.76
CA GLY A 264 2.37 2.58 -7.49
C GLY A 264 2.45 1.05 -7.56
N GLY A 265 2.07 0.46 -8.70
CA GLY A 265 2.20 -0.98 -8.95
C GLY A 265 3.67 -1.43 -8.99
N LEU A 266 4.51 -0.72 -9.75
CA LEU A 266 5.95 -0.97 -9.83
C LEU A 266 6.64 -0.77 -8.48
N ALA A 267 6.26 0.28 -7.74
CA ALA A 267 6.73 0.52 -6.38
C ALA A 267 6.39 -0.62 -5.43
N GLY A 268 5.15 -1.14 -5.50
CA GLY A 268 4.73 -2.32 -4.75
C GLY A 268 5.58 -3.56 -5.06
N MET A 269 5.88 -3.80 -6.33
CA MET A 269 6.74 -4.90 -6.74
C MET A 269 8.17 -4.77 -6.20
N ALA A 270 8.76 -3.58 -6.26
CA ALA A 270 10.09 -3.32 -5.71
C ALA A 270 10.12 -3.53 -4.18
N CYS A 271 9.11 -3.02 -3.48
CA CYS A 271 8.93 -3.23 -2.03
C CYS A 271 8.90 -4.72 -1.67
N TRP A 272 8.08 -5.53 -2.35
CA TRP A 272 8.02 -6.96 -2.09
C TRP A 272 9.29 -7.71 -2.48
N THR A 273 9.98 -7.28 -3.54
CA THR A 273 11.25 -7.91 -3.97
C THR A 273 12.33 -7.75 -2.91
N VAL A 274 12.45 -6.56 -2.31
CA VAL A 274 13.41 -6.29 -1.24
C VAL A 274 12.92 -6.83 0.11
N GLY A 275 11.62 -6.78 0.37
CA GLY A 275 11.03 -7.15 1.65
C GLY A 275 10.89 -8.66 1.87
N ILE A 276 10.77 -9.47 0.82
CA ILE A 276 10.43 -10.89 0.99
C ILE A 276 11.44 -11.73 1.78
N PRO A 277 12.77 -11.53 1.64
CA PRO A 277 13.73 -12.29 2.45
C PRO A 277 13.52 -12.04 3.95
N PHE A 278 13.24 -10.79 4.32
CA PHE A 278 12.94 -10.41 5.69
C PHE A 278 11.57 -10.93 6.14
N ASP A 279 10.57 -10.91 5.25
CA ASP A 279 9.22 -11.44 5.51
C ASP A 279 9.27 -12.94 5.83
N VAL A 280 10.06 -13.72 5.10
CA VAL A 280 10.24 -15.17 5.35
C VAL A 280 10.90 -15.41 6.71
N ILE A 281 11.99 -14.70 7.01
CA ILE A 281 12.70 -14.85 8.30
C ILE A 281 11.80 -14.42 9.47
N LYS A 282 11.12 -13.27 9.33
CA LYS A 282 10.13 -12.76 10.28
C LYS A 282 9.04 -13.80 10.54
N SER A 283 8.40 -14.29 9.48
CA SER A 283 7.30 -15.24 9.59
C SER A 283 7.72 -16.52 10.29
N ARG A 284 8.89 -17.08 9.94
CA ARG A 284 9.45 -18.27 10.59
C ARG A 284 9.81 -18.00 12.06
N TYR A 285 10.28 -16.81 12.42
CA TYR A 285 10.57 -16.44 13.81
C TYR A 285 9.31 -16.24 14.66
N GLN A 286 8.30 -15.56 14.12
CA GLN A 286 7.04 -15.25 14.81
C GLN A 286 6.17 -16.48 15.04
N THR A 287 6.27 -17.47 14.17
CA THR A 287 5.48 -18.71 14.22
C THR A 287 6.19 -19.85 14.94
N ALA A 288 7.50 -19.72 15.21
CA ALA A 288 8.25 -20.74 15.91
C ALA A 288 7.83 -20.84 17.40
N PRO A 289 7.82 -22.06 17.97
CA PRO A 289 7.65 -22.26 19.40
C PRO A 289 8.58 -21.38 20.23
N GLU A 290 8.16 -21.02 21.43
CA GLU A 290 9.03 -20.30 22.37
C GLU A 290 10.30 -21.11 22.67
N GLY A 291 11.45 -20.43 22.69
CA GLY A 291 12.75 -21.06 22.90
C GLY A 291 13.38 -21.75 21.68
N LYS A 292 12.67 -21.94 20.55
CA LYS A 292 13.25 -22.60 19.36
C LYS A 292 14.42 -21.83 18.73
N TYR A 293 14.34 -20.50 18.74
CA TYR A 293 15.35 -19.62 18.16
C TYR A 293 15.71 -18.51 19.14
N ASN A 294 17.00 -18.23 19.25
CA ASN A 294 17.51 -17.14 20.12
C ASN A 294 17.43 -15.76 19.46
N GLY A 295 17.13 -15.71 18.16
CA GLY A 295 16.95 -14.46 17.42
C GLY A 295 16.78 -14.67 15.93
N ILE A 296 16.60 -13.56 15.21
CA ILE A 296 16.35 -13.50 13.76
C ILE A 296 17.53 -14.11 12.97
N PHE A 297 18.76 -13.90 13.43
CA PHE A 297 19.96 -14.41 12.78
C PHE A 297 20.08 -15.94 12.88
N ASP A 298 19.57 -16.52 13.96
CA ASP A 298 19.51 -17.96 14.14
C ASP A 298 18.52 -18.60 13.14
N VAL A 299 17.37 -17.94 12.95
CA VAL A 299 16.40 -18.32 11.91
C VAL A 299 17.01 -18.25 10.53
N TYR A 300 17.76 -17.18 10.22
CA TYR A 300 18.45 -17.03 8.95
C TYR A 300 19.42 -18.20 8.70
N LYS A 301 20.28 -18.53 9.68
CA LYS A 301 21.23 -19.65 9.56
C LYS A 301 20.51 -20.98 9.37
N ALA A 302 19.46 -21.24 10.15
CA ALA A 302 18.67 -22.46 10.03
C ALA A 302 18.00 -22.56 8.66
N LEU A 303 17.44 -21.46 8.15
CA LEU A 303 16.79 -21.40 6.84
C LEU A 303 17.78 -21.69 5.71
N ILE A 304 18.96 -21.06 5.72
CA ILE A 304 19.99 -21.30 4.70
C ILE A 304 20.49 -22.74 4.75
N LYS A 305 20.63 -23.33 5.94
CA LYS A 305 21.05 -24.72 6.10
C LYS A 305 20.00 -25.73 5.60
N GLU A 306 18.72 -25.47 5.84
CA GLU A 306 17.62 -26.40 5.52
C GLU A 306 17.11 -26.24 4.08
N GLU A 307 17.02 -25.01 3.58
CA GLU A 307 16.32 -24.68 2.32
C GLU A 307 17.19 -23.91 1.32
N GLY A 308 18.42 -23.56 1.70
CA GLY A 308 19.32 -22.74 0.89
C GLY A 308 18.83 -21.30 0.68
N TYR A 309 19.54 -20.55 -0.17
CA TYR A 309 19.20 -19.16 -0.50
C TYR A 309 17.85 -19.01 -1.23
N ALA A 310 17.40 -20.04 -1.94
CA ALA A 310 16.10 -20.04 -2.60
C ALA A 310 14.93 -19.98 -1.59
N GLY A 311 15.12 -20.50 -0.37
CA GLY A 311 14.12 -20.44 0.70
C GLY A 311 13.72 -19.02 1.08
N LEU A 312 14.64 -18.05 0.99
CA LEU A 312 14.38 -16.63 1.29
C LEU A 312 13.35 -15.98 0.36
N PHE A 313 13.19 -16.51 -0.85
CA PHE A 313 12.27 -15.96 -1.86
C PHE A 313 10.97 -16.76 -1.98
N ARG A 314 10.70 -17.68 -1.05
CA ARG A 314 9.48 -18.48 -1.04
C ARG A 314 8.26 -17.56 -0.84
N GLY A 315 7.37 -17.56 -1.83
CA GLY A 315 6.17 -16.70 -1.85
C GLY A 315 6.33 -15.40 -2.65
N LEU A 316 7.48 -15.17 -3.31
CA LEU A 316 7.68 -13.98 -4.16
C LEU A 316 6.69 -13.90 -5.32
N ARG A 317 6.46 -15.01 -6.03
CA ARG A 317 5.53 -15.06 -7.16
C ARG A 317 4.11 -14.61 -6.77
N PRO A 318 3.44 -15.21 -5.76
CA PRO A 318 2.12 -14.74 -5.36
C PRO A 318 2.12 -13.31 -4.81
N ALA A 319 3.20 -12.87 -4.13
CA ALA A 319 3.32 -11.50 -3.66
C ALA A 319 3.37 -10.47 -4.81
N LEU A 320 4.17 -10.72 -5.84
CA LEU A 320 4.27 -9.84 -7.02
C LEU A 320 2.98 -9.83 -7.83
N MET A 321 2.35 -10.99 -8.05
CA MET A 321 1.06 -11.09 -8.74
C MET A 321 -0.04 -10.31 -8.03
N ARG A 322 0.01 -10.22 -6.70
CA ARG A 322 -0.92 -9.44 -5.89
C ARG A 322 -0.61 -7.94 -5.91
N ALA A 323 0.67 -7.58 -5.86
CA ALA A 323 1.09 -6.20 -5.62
C ALA A 323 0.45 -5.21 -6.60
N PHE A 324 0.46 -5.54 -7.90
CA PHE A 324 -0.07 -4.64 -8.92
C PHE A 324 -1.60 -4.49 -8.85
N PRO A 325 -2.43 -5.56 -8.90
CA PRO A 325 -3.89 -5.42 -8.84
C PRO A 325 -4.40 -4.81 -7.54
N ALA A 326 -3.79 -5.16 -6.40
CA ALA A 326 -4.20 -4.63 -5.11
C ALA A 326 -3.91 -3.13 -4.99
N ASN A 327 -2.74 -2.67 -5.46
CA ASN A 327 -2.40 -1.25 -5.46
C ASN A 327 -3.27 -0.47 -6.45
N ALA A 328 -3.51 -1.01 -7.65
CA ALA A 328 -4.40 -0.39 -8.63
C ALA A 328 -5.82 -0.19 -8.07
N ALA A 329 -6.37 -1.23 -7.43
CA ALA A 329 -7.68 -1.16 -6.78
C ALA A 329 -7.72 -0.15 -5.64
N CYS A 330 -6.62 -0.03 -4.88
CA CYS A 330 -6.49 0.99 -3.84
C CYS A 330 -6.64 2.40 -4.41
N PHE A 331 -5.82 2.74 -5.41
CA PHE A 331 -5.82 4.08 -6.01
C PHE A 331 -7.15 4.42 -6.69
N LEU A 332 -7.74 3.46 -7.41
CA LEU A 332 -9.08 3.62 -7.99
C LEU A 332 -10.15 3.86 -6.91
N GLY A 333 -10.10 3.12 -5.81
CA GLY A 333 -11.02 3.30 -4.68
C GLY A 333 -10.90 4.67 -4.03
N VAL A 334 -9.67 5.15 -3.83
CA VAL A 334 -9.41 6.51 -3.32
C VAL A 334 -9.99 7.56 -4.25
N GLU A 335 -9.70 7.47 -5.55
CA GLU A 335 -10.12 8.46 -6.53
C GLU A 335 -11.64 8.50 -6.70
N LEU A 336 -12.29 7.34 -6.84
CA LEU A 336 -13.74 7.25 -6.92
C LEU A 336 -14.39 7.84 -5.66
N SER A 337 -13.83 7.54 -4.48
CA SER A 337 -14.33 8.09 -3.22
C SER A 337 -14.11 9.60 -3.11
N LYS A 338 -12.98 10.13 -3.59
CA LYS A 338 -12.74 11.59 -3.60
C LYS A 338 -13.71 12.28 -4.55
N LYS A 339 -13.94 11.70 -5.73
CA LYS A 339 -14.88 12.23 -6.72
C LYS A 339 -16.30 12.28 -6.16
N THR A 340 -16.77 11.21 -5.51
CA THR A 340 -18.12 11.20 -4.89
C THR A 340 -18.24 12.16 -3.70
N LEU A 341 -17.21 12.26 -2.86
CA LEU A 341 -17.20 13.20 -1.72
C LEU A 341 -17.07 14.66 -2.18
N GLY A 342 -16.43 14.93 -3.31
CA GLY A 342 -16.36 16.25 -3.94
C GLY A 342 -17.66 16.66 -4.64
N PHE A 343 -18.53 15.70 -4.99
CA PHE A 343 -19.92 15.98 -5.42
C PHE A 343 -20.86 16.27 -4.24
N MET A 344 -20.40 16.12 -2.98
CA MET A 344 -21.19 16.36 -1.76
C MET A 344 -20.90 17.73 -1.11
N ASP A 345 -20.10 18.58 -1.76
CA ASP A 345 -19.93 20.01 -1.45
C ASP A 345 -20.79 20.87 -2.40
#